data_AF-A0A7S3UR07-F1
#
_entry.id   AF-A0A7S3UR07-F1
#
_cell.length_a   1.000
_cell.length_b   1.000
_cell.length_c   1.000
_cell.angle_alpha   90.00
_cell.angle_beta   90.00
_cell.angle_gamma   90.00
#
_symmetry.space_group_name_H-M   'P 1'
#
loop_
_entity.id
_entity.type
_entity.pdbx_description
1 polymer ?
#
loop_
_entity_poly.entity_id
_entity_poly.type
_entity_poly.pdbx_seq_one_letter_code
_entity_poly.pdbx_strand_id
1 'polypeptide(L)'
;ITMILLPIDVWNSRPTDRGLDMDTCWQVAFVLIGLWIFLVIPCATFYYEADGATDNVKCYVFRHMLFVVIVVGLLLGIGFGLLGTASIPIQSIHCGVWLEGDSAGGGQVCSEKQESSISFQVSFQIFLTALLGFIGWFCFVLFGGVGFTALPMDLILGFVDRPRPVSPVEYNMKKNAYGNRAQELMVVGNGLKEREKELEGKKGFAIRRQKKKLMTEMNKFKQAVLVLEEDWETVKRAKENRGENALLSISRLVLGVITAVFTLLWTIHIVFGILITINGVPLLGFLNVLLEAIEDSGVQVMATLVFAALNFHLLACVVKGCFKFGMRVFCLFPIHPMRVGDTPLNSFLPS
;
A
#
# COMPACT_ATOMS: atom_id res chain seq x y z
N ILE A 1 6.82 5.55 -10.02
CA ILE A 1 6.76 5.85 -11.48
C ILE A 1 5.35 6.31 -11.85
N THR A 2 4.32 5.49 -11.68
CA THR A 2 2.92 5.84 -12.00
C THR A 2 2.39 7.10 -11.29
N MET A 3 2.79 7.35 -10.04
CA MET A 3 2.37 8.55 -9.30
C MET A 3 2.97 9.86 -9.85
N ILE A 4 4.10 9.79 -10.54
CA ILE A 4 4.72 10.96 -11.20
C ILE A 4 4.09 11.17 -12.59
N LEU A 5 3.68 10.07 -13.25
CA LEU A 5 2.99 10.14 -14.53
C LEU A 5 1.65 10.87 -14.44
N LEU A 6 0.90 10.73 -13.34
CA LEU A 6 -0.40 11.42 -13.16
C LEU A 6 -0.33 12.95 -13.29
N PRO A 7 0.50 13.69 -12.53
CA PRO A 7 0.63 15.14 -12.72
C PRO A 7 1.23 15.54 -14.08
N ILE A 8 2.10 14.70 -14.65
CA ILE A 8 2.67 14.94 -15.99
C ILE A 8 1.57 14.81 -17.05
N ASP A 9 0.66 13.86 -16.90
CA ASP A 9 -0.48 13.67 -17.80
C ASP A 9 -1.40 14.89 -17.80
N VAL A 10 -1.73 15.41 -16.61
CA VAL A 10 -2.51 16.65 -16.45
C VAL A 10 -1.80 17.85 -17.07
N TRP A 11 -0.47 17.92 -16.99
CA TRP A 11 0.28 18.96 -17.69
C TRP A 11 0.22 18.79 -19.21
N ASN A 12 0.30 17.55 -19.68
CA ASN A 12 0.36 17.20 -21.10
C ASN A 12 -0.99 17.24 -21.83
N SER A 13 -2.11 17.17 -21.11
CA SER A 13 -3.45 17.31 -21.66
C SER A 13 -3.75 18.74 -22.17
N ARG A 14 -2.89 19.69 -21.85
CA ARG A 14 -3.00 21.08 -22.30
C ARG A 14 -2.62 21.23 -23.78
N PRO A 15 -3.33 22.07 -24.54
CA PRO A 15 -3.05 22.28 -25.96
C PRO A 15 -1.67 22.92 -26.13
N THR A 16 -0.66 22.10 -26.42
CA THR A 16 0.71 22.51 -26.70
C THR A 16 1.23 21.77 -27.93
N ASP A 17 2.01 22.45 -28.76
CA ASP A 17 2.49 21.93 -30.05
C ASP A 17 3.48 20.75 -29.94
N ARG A 18 3.90 20.38 -28.71
CA ARG A 18 4.88 19.33 -28.42
C ARG A 18 4.55 18.58 -27.13
N GLY A 19 3.45 17.83 -27.13
CA GLY A 19 3.11 16.90 -26.06
C GLY A 19 3.96 15.62 -26.08
N LEU A 20 4.18 15.02 -24.92
CA LEU A 20 4.66 13.65 -24.78
C LEU A 20 3.55 12.66 -25.16
N ASP A 21 3.91 11.53 -25.76
CA ASP A 21 2.98 10.42 -25.98
C ASP A 21 2.71 9.69 -24.66
N MET A 22 1.72 10.18 -23.92
CA MET A 22 1.36 9.68 -22.59
C MET A 22 0.82 8.25 -22.62
N ASP A 23 0.19 7.84 -23.72
CA ASP A 23 -0.30 6.47 -23.89
C ASP A 23 0.86 5.48 -23.82
N THR A 24 1.93 5.75 -24.59
CA THR A 24 3.16 4.93 -24.56
C THR A 24 3.85 4.97 -23.19
N CYS A 25 3.89 6.13 -22.53
CA CYS A 25 4.49 6.25 -21.19
C CYS A 25 3.75 5.40 -20.14
N TRP A 26 2.42 5.46 -20.13
CA TRP A 26 1.59 4.65 -19.23
C TRP A 26 1.74 3.16 -19.50
N GLN A 27 1.73 2.79 -20.78
CA GLN A 27 1.95 1.44 -21.26
C GLN A 27 3.27 0.85 -20.74
N VAL A 28 4.39 1.58 -20.88
CA VAL A 28 5.69 1.15 -20.37
C VAL A 28 5.67 1.02 -18.84
N ALA A 29 5.07 1.98 -18.13
CA ALA A 29 5.01 1.94 -16.67
C ALA A 29 4.28 0.72 -16.13
N PHE A 30 3.14 0.34 -16.72
CA PHE A 30 2.39 -0.85 -16.29
C PHE A 30 3.11 -2.15 -16.63
N VAL A 31 3.78 -2.24 -17.78
CA VAL A 31 4.62 -3.41 -18.11
C VAL A 31 5.77 -3.55 -17.11
N LEU A 32 6.43 -2.45 -16.73
CA LEU A 32 7.47 -2.47 -15.70
C LEU A 32 6.93 -2.91 -14.34
N ILE A 33 5.72 -2.48 -13.95
CA ILE A 33 5.08 -2.94 -12.71
C ILE A 33 4.81 -4.44 -12.78
N GLY A 34 4.27 -4.95 -13.89
CA GLY A 34 4.06 -6.38 -14.09
C GLY A 34 5.37 -7.17 -13.97
N LEU A 35 6.45 -6.68 -14.59
CA LEU A 35 7.78 -7.28 -14.48
C LEU A 35 8.29 -7.29 -13.03
N TRP A 36 8.06 -6.20 -12.29
CA TRP A 36 8.43 -6.13 -10.87
C TRP A 36 7.67 -7.16 -10.02
N ILE A 37 6.36 -7.26 -10.21
CA ILE A 37 5.50 -8.16 -9.42
C ILE A 37 5.74 -9.63 -9.75
N PHE A 38 5.85 -9.97 -11.03
CA PHE A 38 5.92 -11.37 -11.46
C PHE A 38 7.34 -11.89 -11.62
N LEU A 39 8.34 -11.03 -11.82
CA LEU A 39 9.73 -11.45 -11.97
C LEU A 39 10.62 -11.04 -10.80
N VAL A 40 10.72 -9.74 -10.51
CA VAL A 40 11.73 -9.23 -9.56
C VAL A 40 11.43 -9.65 -8.12
N ILE A 41 10.18 -9.49 -7.66
CA ILE A 41 9.80 -9.84 -6.29
C ILE A 41 9.97 -11.35 -6.03
N PRO A 42 9.42 -12.28 -6.84
CA PRO A 42 9.62 -13.71 -6.62
C PRO A 42 11.08 -14.13 -6.70
N CYS A 43 11.84 -13.57 -7.65
CA CYS A 43 13.28 -13.83 -7.77
C CYS A 43 14.03 -13.43 -6.49
N ALA A 44 13.76 -12.23 -5.97
CA ALA A 44 14.35 -11.78 -4.71
C ALA A 44 13.95 -12.69 -3.54
N THR A 45 12.66 -13.04 -3.43
CA THR A 45 12.17 -13.93 -2.37
C THR A 45 12.89 -15.27 -2.38
N PHE A 46 12.98 -15.95 -3.53
CA PHE A 46 13.67 -17.23 -3.63
C PHE A 46 15.18 -17.13 -3.44
N TYR A 47 15.79 -16.02 -3.86
CA TYR A 47 17.21 -15.77 -3.66
C TYR A 47 17.52 -15.71 -2.16
N TYR A 48 16.75 -14.92 -1.40
CA TYR A 48 16.94 -14.80 0.04
C TYR A 48 16.55 -16.08 0.80
N GLU A 49 15.59 -16.88 0.30
CA GLU A 49 15.26 -18.17 0.90
C GLU A 49 16.40 -19.18 0.75
N ALA A 50 17.08 -19.15 -0.40
CA ALA A 50 18.21 -20.02 -0.68
C ALA A 50 19.51 -19.56 0.00
N ASP A 51 19.64 -18.27 0.34
CA ASP A 51 20.79 -17.65 1.01
C ASP A 51 20.87 -18.10 2.48
N GLY A 52 21.53 -19.23 2.70
CA GLY A 52 21.72 -19.86 4.02
C GLY A 52 21.20 -21.29 4.13
N ALA A 53 20.40 -21.76 3.17
CA ALA A 53 19.82 -23.10 3.18
C ALA A 53 20.48 -24.08 2.18
N THR A 54 21.09 -23.58 1.09
CA THR A 54 21.61 -24.44 0.02
C THR A 54 22.91 -23.92 -0.59
N ASP A 55 23.84 -24.82 -0.93
CA ASP A 55 25.11 -24.46 -1.58
C ASP A 55 24.94 -23.96 -3.04
N ASN A 56 23.84 -24.35 -3.71
CA ASN A 56 23.57 -24.02 -5.12
C ASN A 56 22.39 -23.07 -5.31
N VAL A 57 22.49 -21.88 -4.71
CA VAL A 57 21.47 -20.81 -4.73
C VAL A 57 20.94 -20.54 -6.15
N LYS A 58 21.83 -20.39 -7.15
CA LYS A 58 21.42 -20.05 -8.54
C LYS A 58 20.50 -21.09 -9.17
N CYS A 59 20.78 -22.38 -8.97
CA CYS A 59 19.99 -23.47 -9.54
C CYS A 59 18.63 -23.59 -8.83
N TYR A 60 18.62 -23.40 -7.51
CA TYR A 60 17.38 -23.35 -6.72
C TYR A 60 16.48 -22.21 -7.20
N VAL A 61 17.01 -20.99 -7.29
CA VAL A 61 16.25 -19.81 -7.72
C VAL A 61 15.72 -20.00 -9.14
N PHE A 62 16.55 -20.43 -10.07
CA PHE A 62 16.12 -20.62 -11.46
C PHE A 62 14.98 -21.64 -11.59
N ARG A 63 15.05 -22.77 -10.87
CA ARG A 63 14.01 -23.80 -10.91
C ARG A 63 12.67 -23.31 -10.37
N HIS A 64 12.67 -22.61 -9.23
CA HIS A 64 11.44 -22.07 -8.64
C HIS A 64 10.90 -20.90 -9.46
N MET A 65 11.79 -20.06 -10.00
CA MET A 65 11.42 -18.97 -10.88
C MET A 65 10.76 -19.48 -12.17
N LEU A 66 11.31 -20.53 -12.78
CA LEU A 66 10.71 -21.18 -13.95
C LEU A 66 9.30 -21.70 -13.64
N PHE A 67 9.12 -22.35 -12.48
CA PHE A 67 7.81 -22.80 -12.04
C PHE A 67 6.81 -21.63 -11.89
N VAL A 68 7.22 -20.54 -11.25
CA VAL A 68 6.37 -19.34 -11.11
C VAL A 68 6.00 -18.75 -12.46
N VAL A 69 6.93 -18.62 -13.39
CA VAL A 69 6.66 -18.07 -14.73
C VAL A 69 5.66 -18.96 -15.49
N ILE A 70 5.79 -20.28 -15.40
CA ILE A 70 4.86 -21.22 -16.06
C ILE A 70 3.46 -21.08 -15.46
N VAL A 71 3.35 -21.09 -14.13
CA VAL A 71 2.04 -21.00 -13.44
C VAL A 71 1.37 -19.65 -13.71
N VAL A 72 2.10 -18.55 -13.54
CA VAL A 72 1.59 -17.19 -13.79
C VAL A 72 1.23 -17.00 -15.27
N GLY A 73 2.09 -17.46 -16.19
CA GLY A 73 1.84 -17.38 -17.62
C GLY A 73 0.59 -18.15 -18.04
N LEU A 74 0.37 -19.35 -17.47
CA LEU A 74 -0.83 -20.15 -17.72
C LEU A 74 -2.09 -19.48 -17.16
N LEU A 75 -2.03 -18.94 -15.94
CA LEU A 75 -3.15 -18.19 -15.34
C LEU A 75 -3.50 -16.93 -16.15
N LEU A 76 -2.49 -16.14 -16.55
CA LEU A 76 -2.70 -14.94 -17.36
C LEU A 76 -3.21 -15.29 -18.77
N GLY A 77 -2.71 -16.38 -19.37
CA GLY A 77 -3.14 -16.84 -20.69
C GLY A 77 -4.60 -17.34 -20.69
N ILE A 78 -4.97 -18.16 -19.70
CA ILE A 78 -6.37 -18.59 -19.52
C ILE A 78 -7.27 -17.38 -19.22
N GLY A 79 -6.84 -16.49 -18.33
CA GLY A 79 -7.56 -15.26 -18.03
C GLY A 79 -7.82 -14.41 -19.27
N PHE A 80 -6.80 -14.21 -20.10
CA PHE A 80 -6.93 -13.47 -21.36
C PHE A 80 -7.88 -14.17 -22.35
N GLY A 81 -7.82 -15.50 -22.46
CA GLY A 81 -8.72 -16.26 -23.32
C GLY A 81 -10.19 -16.17 -22.90
N LEU A 82 -10.48 -16.06 -21.60
CA LEU A 82 -11.84 -16.02 -21.06
C LEU A 82 -12.40 -14.60 -20.93
N LEU A 83 -11.55 -13.62 -20.60
CA LEU A 83 -11.95 -12.26 -20.20
C LEU A 83 -11.38 -11.16 -21.12
N GLY A 84 -10.71 -11.53 -22.22
CA GLY A 84 -10.08 -10.61 -23.17
C GLY A 84 -11.04 -9.90 -24.12
N THR A 85 -12.34 -9.86 -23.82
CA THR A 85 -13.35 -9.16 -24.62
C THR A 85 -13.89 -7.97 -23.83
N ALA A 86 -13.90 -6.80 -24.46
CA ALA A 86 -14.52 -5.60 -23.91
C ALA A 86 -15.82 -5.30 -24.66
N SER A 87 -16.89 -5.01 -23.93
CA SER A 87 -18.17 -4.55 -24.49
C SER A 87 -18.39 -3.09 -24.15
N ILE A 88 -18.59 -2.26 -25.17
CA ILE A 88 -18.94 -0.85 -24.99
C ILE A 88 -20.44 -0.71 -25.27
N PRO A 89 -21.24 -0.18 -24.31
CA PRO A 89 -22.63 0.15 -24.56
C PRO A 89 -22.70 1.38 -25.47
N ILE A 90 -23.40 1.26 -26.59
CA ILE A 90 -23.70 2.36 -27.49
C ILE A 90 -25.20 2.62 -27.50
N GLN A 91 -25.57 3.90 -27.48
CA GLN A 91 -26.93 4.33 -27.68
C GLN A 91 -27.10 4.67 -29.16
N SER A 92 -27.72 3.77 -29.92
CA SER A 92 -28.09 4.09 -31.30
C SER A 92 -29.44 4.81 -31.28
N ILE A 93 -29.48 5.97 -31.92
CA ILE A 93 -30.72 6.72 -32.15
C ILE A 93 -31.12 6.45 -33.60
N HIS A 94 -32.16 5.64 -33.80
CA HIS A 94 -32.70 5.42 -35.12
C HIS A 94 -33.70 6.54 -35.45
N CYS A 95 -33.41 7.30 -36.50
CA CYS A 95 -34.31 8.30 -37.05
C CYS A 95 -34.93 7.73 -38.33
N GLY A 96 -36.27 7.79 -38.46
CA GLY A 96 -36.99 7.26 -39.61
C GLY A 96 -36.81 8.05 -40.91
N VAL A 97 -36.10 9.18 -40.86
CA VAL A 97 -35.86 10.09 -42.01
C VAL A 97 -34.42 10.58 -41.95
N TRP A 98 -33.76 10.70 -43.11
CA TRP A 98 -32.46 11.36 -43.23
C TRP A 98 -32.65 12.87 -43.00
N LEU A 99 -32.02 13.42 -41.96
CA LEU A 99 -32.03 14.86 -41.70
C LEU A 99 -31.00 15.55 -42.63
N GLU A 100 -31.46 16.17 -43.70
CA GLU A 100 -30.70 17.25 -44.35
C GLU A 100 -30.73 18.47 -43.43
N GLY A 101 -29.54 19.03 -43.15
CA GLY A 101 -29.24 19.86 -41.99
C GLY A 101 -29.85 21.26 -41.93
N ASP A 102 -31.09 21.48 -42.39
CA ASP A 102 -31.70 22.83 -42.32
C ASP A 102 -33.23 22.86 -42.13
N SER A 103 -33.85 21.79 -41.61
CA SER A 103 -35.30 21.80 -41.35
C SER A 103 -35.61 22.08 -39.87
N ALA A 104 -36.06 23.29 -39.59
CA ALA A 104 -36.50 23.81 -38.28
C ALA A 104 -37.82 23.18 -37.75
N GLY A 105 -37.91 21.84 -37.78
CA GLY A 105 -39.07 21.06 -37.31
C GLY A 105 -38.72 19.71 -36.68
N GLY A 106 -37.48 19.53 -36.22
CA GLY A 106 -36.90 18.23 -35.81
C GLY A 106 -37.31 17.69 -34.42
N GLY A 107 -38.51 17.99 -33.93
CA GLY A 107 -38.93 17.61 -32.57
C GLY A 107 -39.46 16.18 -32.40
N GLN A 108 -39.80 15.46 -33.49
CA GLN A 108 -40.63 14.25 -33.37
C GLN A 108 -40.26 13.07 -34.30
N VAL A 109 -39.07 13.08 -34.92
CA VAL A 109 -38.68 12.09 -35.94
C VAL A 109 -37.77 10.97 -35.41
N CYS A 110 -37.12 11.17 -34.26
CA CYS A 110 -36.22 10.20 -33.65
C CYS A 110 -36.78 9.77 -32.28
N SER A 111 -37.41 8.60 -32.20
CA SER A 111 -38.11 8.16 -30.98
C SER A 111 -37.63 6.83 -30.39
N GLU A 112 -36.78 6.08 -31.07
CA GLU A 112 -36.33 4.78 -30.56
C GLU A 112 -34.84 4.82 -30.18
N LYS A 113 -34.59 4.89 -28.88
CA LYS A 113 -33.27 4.71 -28.28
C LYS A 113 -33.05 3.21 -28.12
N GLN A 114 -32.18 2.62 -28.92
CA GLN A 114 -31.82 1.22 -28.79
C GLN A 114 -30.46 1.10 -28.12
N GLU A 115 -30.41 0.40 -26.99
CA GLU A 115 -29.15 0.03 -26.37
C GLU A 115 -28.59 -1.17 -27.11
N SER A 116 -27.46 -0.96 -27.80
CA SER A 116 -26.69 -2.03 -28.44
C SER A 116 -25.30 -2.08 -27.83
N SER A 117 -24.65 -3.23 -27.86
CA SER A 117 -23.28 -3.38 -27.36
C SER A 117 -22.39 -3.95 -28.45
N ILE A 118 -21.24 -3.31 -28.68
CA ILE A 118 -20.22 -3.78 -29.60
C ILE A 118 -19.12 -4.41 -28.76
N SER A 119 -18.80 -5.68 -29.05
CA SER A 119 -17.69 -6.39 -28.42
C SER A 119 -16.48 -6.42 -29.35
N PHE A 120 -15.30 -6.18 -28.80
CA PHE A 120 -14.03 -6.33 -29.51
C PHE A 120 -12.99 -6.99 -28.60
N GLN A 121 -12.01 -7.64 -29.21
CA GLN A 121 -10.92 -8.29 -28.51
C GLN A 121 -9.88 -7.23 -28.11
N VAL A 122 -9.54 -7.17 -26.83
CA VAL A 122 -8.52 -6.24 -26.33
C VAL A 122 -7.11 -6.82 -26.50
N SER A 123 -6.12 -5.95 -26.60
CA SER A 123 -4.72 -6.39 -26.58
C SER A 123 -4.35 -6.97 -25.20
N PHE A 124 -3.40 -7.91 -25.18
CA PHE A 124 -2.93 -8.54 -23.93
C PHE A 124 -2.45 -7.50 -22.91
N GLN A 125 -1.85 -6.42 -23.39
CA GLN A 125 -1.37 -5.34 -22.54
C GLN A 125 -2.50 -4.59 -21.83
N ILE A 126 -3.56 -4.23 -22.55
CA ILE A 126 -4.73 -3.56 -21.94
C ILE A 126 -5.38 -4.50 -20.91
N PHE A 127 -5.46 -5.80 -21.23
CA PHE A 127 -5.94 -6.80 -20.29
C PHE A 127 -5.08 -6.86 -19.00
N LEU A 128 -3.75 -6.88 -19.14
CA LEU A 128 -2.83 -6.88 -17.98
C LEU A 128 -3.02 -5.63 -17.13
N THR A 129 -3.14 -4.45 -17.75
CA THR A 129 -3.38 -3.19 -17.06
C THR A 129 -4.72 -3.19 -16.33
N ALA A 130 -5.78 -3.70 -16.95
CA ALA A 130 -7.10 -3.84 -16.32
C ALA A 130 -7.07 -4.80 -15.13
N LEU A 131 -6.38 -5.94 -15.25
CA LEU A 131 -6.21 -6.91 -14.16
C LEU A 131 -5.45 -6.31 -12.98
N LEU A 132 -4.31 -5.65 -13.24
CA LEU A 132 -3.52 -4.97 -12.22
C LEU A 132 -4.29 -3.81 -11.58
N GLY A 133 -5.08 -3.07 -12.36
CA GLY A 133 -5.97 -2.03 -11.86
C GLY A 133 -7.07 -2.58 -10.96
N PHE A 134 -7.69 -3.70 -11.34
CA PHE A 134 -8.73 -4.36 -10.54
C PHE A 134 -8.20 -4.87 -9.20
N ILE A 135 -7.07 -5.60 -9.22
CA ILE A 135 -6.41 -6.07 -7.98
C ILE A 135 -5.91 -4.86 -7.17
N GLY A 136 -5.31 -3.88 -7.85
CA GLY A 136 -4.78 -2.66 -7.26
C GLY A 136 -5.84 -1.84 -6.55
N TRP A 137 -7.06 -1.74 -7.09
CA TRP A 137 -8.18 -1.06 -6.44
C TRP A 137 -8.54 -1.69 -5.10
N PHE A 138 -8.65 -3.02 -5.03
CA PHE A 138 -8.94 -3.72 -3.78
C PHE A 138 -7.83 -3.48 -2.73
N CYS A 139 -6.57 -3.59 -3.15
CA CYS A 139 -5.42 -3.28 -2.30
C CYS A 139 -5.40 -1.81 -1.87
N PHE A 140 -5.75 -0.88 -2.77
CA PHE A 140 -5.77 0.56 -2.50
C PHE A 140 -6.84 0.90 -1.46
N VAL A 141 -8.06 0.36 -1.57
CA VAL A 141 -9.11 0.60 -0.58
C VAL A 141 -8.68 0.09 0.80
N LEU A 142 -8.11 -1.11 0.86
CA LEU A 142 -7.73 -1.75 2.12
C LEU A 142 -6.50 -1.09 2.77
N PHE A 143 -5.39 -0.91 2.03
CA PHE A 143 -4.17 -0.31 2.58
C PHE A 143 -4.29 1.22 2.67
N GLY A 144 -4.87 1.86 1.68
CA GLY A 144 -5.13 3.30 1.68
C GLY A 144 -6.04 3.69 2.84
N GLY A 145 -7.14 2.98 3.06
CA GLY A 145 -8.07 3.27 4.18
C GLY A 145 -7.39 3.23 5.55
N VAL A 146 -6.56 2.21 5.83
CA VAL A 146 -5.78 2.15 7.07
C VAL A 146 -4.74 3.28 7.12
N GLY A 147 -4.09 3.56 5.98
CA GLY A 147 -3.09 4.61 5.82
C GLY A 147 -3.59 6.01 6.13
N PHE A 148 -4.82 6.33 5.72
CA PHE A 148 -5.47 7.64 5.91
C PHE A 148 -5.48 8.08 7.37
N THR A 149 -5.75 7.14 8.27
CA THR A 149 -5.76 7.40 9.72
C THR A 149 -4.39 7.20 10.34
N ALA A 150 -3.66 6.15 9.95
CA ALA A 150 -2.38 5.80 10.56
C ALA A 150 -1.29 6.84 10.31
N LEU A 151 -1.23 7.47 9.13
CA LEU A 151 -0.16 8.41 8.78
C LEU A 151 -0.18 9.68 9.63
N PRO A 152 -1.28 10.46 9.69
CA PRO A 152 -1.33 11.65 10.55
C PRO A 152 -1.21 11.30 12.03
N MET A 153 -1.86 10.21 12.47
CA MET A 153 -1.80 9.79 13.87
C MET A 153 -0.39 9.40 14.31
N ASP A 154 0.33 8.61 13.52
CA ASP A 154 1.70 8.21 13.87
C ASP A 154 2.67 9.40 13.88
N LEU A 155 2.48 10.40 13.01
CA LEU A 155 3.31 11.61 13.00
C LEU A 155 3.06 12.49 14.24
N ILE A 156 1.81 12.64 14.64
CA ILE A 156 1.42 13.41 15.83
C ILE A 156 1.85 12.69 17.11
N LEU A 157 1.57 11.38 17.22
CA LEU A 157 2.01 10.57 18.35
C LEU A 157 3.53 10.52 18.45
N GLY A 158 4.24 10.43 17.32
CA GLY A 158 5.70 10.49 17.28
C GLY A 158 6.28 11.81 17.77
N PHE A 159 5.50 12.89 17.82
CA PHE A 159 5.89 14.14 18.50
C PHE A 159 5.57 14.10 20.00
N VAL A 160 4.42 13.54 20.39
CA VAL A 160 3.98 13.46 21.79
C VAL A 160 4.88 12.52 22.60
N ASP A 161 5.13 11.33 22.06
CA ASP A 161 5.89 10.23 22.70
C ASP A 161 7.41 10.36 22.52
N ARG A 162 7.89 11.54 22.11
CA ARG A 162 9.32 11.77 21.85
C ARG A 162 10.18 11.54 23.10
N PRO A 163 11.39 10.96 22.96
CA PRO A 163 12.30 10.77 24.08
C PRO A 163 12.77 12.13 24.62
N ARG A 164 12.56 12.36 25.92
CA ARG A 164 13.02 13.57 26.62
C ARG A 164 14.33 13.29 27.34
N PRO A 165 15.21 14.29 27.53
CA PRO A 165 16.44 14.11 28.29
C PRO A 165 16.14 13.57 29.70
N VAL A 166 16.82 12.50 30.08
CA VAL A 166 16.67 11.82 31.37
C VAL A 166 17.86 12.14 32.26
N SER A 167 17.63 12.41 33.55
CA SER A 167 18.72 12.65 34.51
C SER A 167 19.55 11.38 34.77
N PRO A 168 20.84 11.47 35.15
CA PRO A 168 21.66 10.27 35.41
C PRO A 168 21.09 9.36 36.52
N VAL A 169 20.46 9.95 37.53
CA VAL A 169 19.83 9.23 38.64
C VAL A 169 18.59 8.47 38.15
N GLU A 170 17.70 9.15 37.43
CA GLU A 170 16.49 8.53 36.86
C GLU A 170 16.85 7.45 35.84
N TYR A 171 17.91 7.65 35.05
CA TYR A 171 18.42 6.65 34.12
C TYR A 171 18.87 5.37 34.85
N ASN A 172 19.61 5.51 35.95
CA ASN A 172 20.05 4.36 36.74
C ASN A 172 18.86 3.61 37.37
N MET A 173 17.85 4.33 37.86
CA MET A 173 16.61 3.72 38.35
C MET A 173 15.88 2.94 37.27
N LYS A 174 15.67 3.55 36.08
CA LYS A 174 15.05 2.88 34.93
C LYS A 174 15.86 1.66 34.48
N LYS A 175 17.18 1.78 34.39
CA LYS A 175 18.10 0.68 34.06
C LYS A 175 17.92 -0.51 35.00
N ASN A 176 17.86 -0.26 36.32
CA ASN A 176 17.65 -1.33 37.29
C ASN A 176 16.24 -1.95 37.15
N ALA A 177 15.20 -1.15 36.94
CA ALA A 177 13.85 -1.65 36.72
C ALA A 177 13.73 -2.54 35.48
N TYR A 178 14.30 -2.12 34.34
CA TYR A 178 14.33 -2.95 33.13
C TYR A 178 15.22 -4.19 33.29
N GLY A 179 16.32 -4.09 34.03
CA GLY A 179 17.16 -5.25 34.38
C GLY A 179 16.39 -6.31 35.17
N ASN A 180 15.61 -5.88 36.17
CA ASN A 180 14.75 -6.78 36.96
C ASN A 180 13.69 -7.44 36.07
N ARG A 181 13.01 -6.67 35.22
CA ARG A 181 12.00 -7.19 34.27
C ARG A 181 12.62 -8.15 33.25
N ALA A 182 13.84 -7.88 32.78
CA ALA A 182 14.57 -8.79 31.90
C ALA A 182 14.85 -10.12 32.60
N GLN A 183 15.24 -10.07 33.88
CA GLN A 183 15.51 -11.26 34.67
C GLN A 183 14.24 -12.09 34.92
N GLU A 184 13.10 -11.46 35.19
CA GLU A 184 11.80 -12.13 35.25
C GLU A 184 11.46 -12.83 33.93
N LEU A 185 11.63 -12.13 32.79
CA LEU A 185 11.42 -12.72 31.48
C LEU A 185 12.39 -13.89 31.20
N MET A 186 13.64 -13.83 31.66
CA MET A 186 14.57 -14.96 31.54
C MET A 186 14.05 -16.21 32.26
N VAL A 187 13.48 -16.06 33.45
CA VAL A 187 12.88 -17.18 34.19
C VAL A 187 11.69 -17.77 33.42
N VAL A 188 10.80 -16.92 32.91
CA VAL A 188 9.66 -17.36 32.08
C VAL A 188 10.14 -18.07 30.80
N GLY A 189 11.15 -17.53 30.13
CA GLY A 189 11.73 -18.10 28.92
C GLY A 189 12.36 -19.48 29.16
N ASN A 190 13.08 -19.65 30.28
CA ASN A 190 13.64 -20.94 30.67
C ASN A 190 12.54 -21.99 30.93
N GLY A 191 11.47 -21.60 31.63
CA GLY A 191 10.33 -22.50 31.87
C GLY A 191 9.54 -22.84 30.59
N LEU A 192 9.51 -21.96 29.59
CA LEU A 192 8.95 -22.27 28.27
C LEU A 192 9.84 -23.26 27.50
N LYS A 193 11.16 -23.07 27.55
CA LYS A 193 12.14 -23.94 26.89
C LYS A 193 12.16 -25.36 27.48
N GLU A 194 11.97 -25.48 28.78
CA GLU A 194 11.84 -26.79 29.44
C GLU A 194 10.56 -27.52 29.00
N ARG A 195 9.42 -26.81 28.97
CA ARG A 195 8.16 -27.37 28.45
C ARG A 195 8.23 -27.74 26.97
N GLU A 196 9.02 -27.02 26.18
CA GLU A 196 9.29 -27.40 24.78
C GLU A 196 9.98 -28.75 24.71
N LYS A 197 11.10 -28.92 25.43
CA LYS A 197 11.85 -30.18 25.52
C LYS A 197 11.00 -31.34 26.03
N GLU A 198 10.13 -31.10 27.01
CA GLU A 198 9.21 -32.14 27.52
C GLU A 198 8.23 -32.64 26.46
N LEU A 199 7.86 -31.79 25.49
CA LEU A 199 6.92 -32.11 24.41
C LEU A 199 7.63 -32.57 23.13
N GLU A 200 8.95 -32.45 23.06
CA GLU A 200 9.76 -33.02 21.98
C GLU A 200 9.63 -34.54 21.94
N GLY A 201 9.56 -35.12 20.73
CA GLY A 201 9.39 -36.56 20.52
C GLY A 201 8.01 -37.15 20.84
N LYS A 202 7.19 -36.50 21.68
CA LYS A 202 5.84 -36.99 22.03
C LYS A 202 4.83 -36.78 20.90
N LYS A 203 4.04 -37.81 20.60
CA LYS A 203 2.96 -37.81 19.57
C LYS A 203 1.60 -38.07 20.23
N GLY A 204 0.55 -37.42 19.73
CA GLY A 204 -0.84 -37.60 20.20
C GLY A 204 -1.70 -36.34 20.07
N PHE A 205 -3.02 -36.52 20.07
CA PHE A 205 -3.98 -35.41 19.93
C PHE A 205 -3.91 -34.41 21.10
N ALA A 206 -3.80 -34.90 22.33
CA ALA A 206 -3.62 -34.06 23.53
C ALA A 206 -2.28 -33.28 23.50
N ILE A 207 -1.21 -33.92 23.05
CA ILE A 207 0.11 -33.29 22.88
C ILE A 207 0.06 -32.20 21.81
N ARG A 208 -0.66 -32.41 20.70
CA ARG A 208 -0.85 -31.39 19.66
C ARG A 208 -1.53 -30.13 20.22
N ARG A 209 -2.52 -30.29 21.10
CA ARG A 209 -3.17 -29.16 21.80
C ARG A 209 -2.21 -28.44 22.74
N GLN A 210 -1.39 -29.18 23.50
CA GLN A 210 -0.37 -28.60 24.38
C GLN A 210 0.71 -27.84 23.59
N LYS A 211 1.20 -28.39 22.46
CA LYS A 211 2.14 -27.71 21.57
C LYS A 211 1.56 -26.41 21.00
N LYS A 212 0.28 -26.40 20.59
CA LYS A 212 -0.39 -25.17 20.13
C LYS A 212 -0.47 -24.11 21.25
N LYS A 213 -0.75 -24.53 22.49
CA LYS A 213 -0.75 -23.63 23.65
C LYS A 213 0.64 -23.08 23.93
N LEU A 214 1.67 -23.94 23.92
CA LEU A 214 3.07 -23.55 24.10
C LEU A 214 3.50 -22.53 23.03
N MET A 215 3.20 -22.76 21.75
CA MET A 215 3.50 -21.82 20.68
C MET A 215 2.82 -20.46 20.89
N THR A 216 1.61 -20.44 21.42
CA THR A 216 0.88 -19.20 21.72
C THR A 216 1.55 -18.44 22.88
N GLU A 217 1.98 -19.15 23.92
CA GLU A 217 2.73 -18.56 25.05
C GLU A 217 4.12 -18.08 24.62
N MET A 218 4.81 -18.83 23.75
CA MET A 218 6.08 -18.45 23.15
C MET A 218 5.93 -17.14 22.34
N ASN A 219 4.87 -16.99 21.56
CA ASN A 219 4.60 -15.77 20.81
C ASN A 219 4.35 -14.57 21.72
N LYS A 220 3.60 -14.75 22.82
CA LYS A 220 3.40 -13.70 23.84
C LYS A 220 4.71 -13.33 24.53
N PHE A 221 5.56 -14.31 24.83
CA PHE A 221 6.89 -14.11 25.40
C PHE A 221 7.77 -13.29 24.44
N LYS A 222 7.83 -13.66 23.16
CA LYS A 222 8.55 -12.90 22.13
C LYS A 222 8.07 -11.46 22.06
N GLN A 223 6.75 -11.23 22.07
CA GLN A 223 6.18 -9.87 22.11
C GLN A 223 6.60 -9.09 23.35
N ALA A 224 6.59 -9.71 24.53
CA ALA A 224 7.00 -9.06 25.78
C ALA A 224 8.49 -8.67 25.78
N VAL A 225 9.36 -9.53 25.21
CA VAL A 225 10.79 -9.23 25.03
C VAL A 225 10.97 -8.06 24.05
N LEU A 226 10.26 -8.06 22.93
CA LEU A 226 10.36 -6.98 21.94
C LEU A 226 9.96 -5.61 22.51
N VAL A 227 8.89 -5.56 23.31
CA VAL A 227 8.46 -4.33 24.00
C VAL A 227 9.52 -3.89 25.02
N LEU A 228 10.09 -4.84 25.78
CA LEU A 228 11.14 -4.52 26.75
C LEU A 228 12.39 -3.95 26.08
N GLU A 229 12.80 -4.51 24.94
CA GLU A 229 13.91 -4.01 24.15
C GLU A 229 13.64 -2.60 23.60
N GLU A 230 12.42 -2.36 23.09
CA GLU A 230 12.01 -1.05 22.58
C GLU A 230 11.99 0.02 23.69
N ASP A 231 11.45 -0.32 24.86
CA ASP A 231 11.47 0.53 26.04
C ASP A 231 12.92 0.86 26.44
N TRP A 232 13.80 -0.14 26.45
CA TRP A 232 15.22 0.02 26.81
C TRP A 232 15.98 0.89 25.80
N GLU A 233 15.79 0.66 24.51
CA GLU A 233 16.38 1.49 23.45
C GLU A 233 15.94 2.95 23.56
N THR A 234 14.65 3.19 23.86
CA THR A 234 14.12 4.55 24.03
C THR A 234 14.83 5.28 25.16
N VAL A 235 15.02 4.61 26.30
CA VAL A 235 15.73 5.18 27.47
C VAL A 235 17.23 5.35 27.19
N LYS A 236 17.85 4.42 26.46
CA LYS A 236 19.24 4.53 26.02
C LYS A 236 19.44 5.75 25.11
N ARG A 237 18.62 5.90 24.07
CA ARG A 237 18.64 7.05 23.14
C ARG A 237 18.39 8.36 23.86
N ALA A 238 17.47 8.38 24.83
CA ALA A 238 17.19 9.56 25.64
C ALA A 238 18.41 10.07 26.42
N LYS A 239 19.29 9.16 26.87
CA LYS A 239 20.56 9.52 27.54
C LYS A 239 21.67 9.88 26.57
N GLU A 240 21.89 9.05 25.54
CA GLU A 240 23.00 9.22 24.58
C GLU A 240 22.84 10.51 23.76
N ASN A 241 21.64 10.75 23.22
CA ASN A 241 21.38 11.88 22.35
C ASN A 241 20.87 13.12 23.10
N ARG A 242 20.74 13.05 24.45
CA ARG A 242 20.11 14.09 25.29
C ARG A 242 18.70 14.49 24.83
N GLY A 243 17.96 13.52 24.29
CA GLY A 243 16.64 13.72 23.69
C GLY A 243 16.68 13.82 22.16
N GLU A 244 15.54 14.15 21.57
CA GLU A 244 15.43 14.33 20.13
C GLU A 244 15.71 15.78 19.70
N ASN A 245 16.31 15.96 18.51
CA ASN A 245 16.52 17.28 17.91
C ASN A 245 15.20 18.05 17.80
N ALA A 246 15.15 19.26 18.33
CA ALA A 246 13.95 20.09 18.34
C ALA A 246 13.35 20.27 16.93
N LEU A 247 14.19 20.50 15.92
CA LEU A 247 13.77 20.66 14.52
C LEU A 247 13.03 19.41 14.00
N LEU A 248 13.52 18.21 14.31
CA LEU A 248 12.91 16.96 13.88
C LEU A 248 11.54 16.73 14.55
N SER A 249 11.44 17.10 15.82
CA SER A 249 10.17 17.02 16.55
C SER A 249 9.12 17.98 15.97
N ILE A 250 9.50 19.24 15.71
CA ILE A 250 8.59 20.25 15.13
C ILE A 250 8.20 19.83 13.71
N SER A 251 9.13 19.34 12.90
CA SER A 251 8.82 18.91 11.53
C SER A 251 7.82 17.76 11.51
N ARG A 252 7.88 16.81 12.46
CA ARG A 252 6.87 15.74 12.57
C ARG A 252 5.49 16.27 12.91
N LEU A 253 5.40 17.23 13.82
CA LEU A 253 4.12 17.85 14.19
C LEU A 253 3.51 18.60 12.99
N VAL A 254 4.30 19.45 12.32
CA VAL A 254 3.85 20.21 11.16
C VAL A 254 3.41 19.27 10.03
N LEU A 255 4.20 18.24 9.73
CA LEU A 255 3.84 17.24 8.72
C LEU A 255 2.59 16.45 9.12
N GLY A 256 2.44 16.12 10.41
CA GLY A 256 1.24 15.46 10.94
C GLY A 256 -0.03 16.29 10.76
N VAL A 257 0.05 17.60 11.00
CA VAL A 257 -1.08 18.52 10.78
C VAL A 257 -1.40 18.65 9.29
N ILE A 258 -0.39 18.86 8.43
CA ILE A 258 -0.60 18.98 6.97
C ILE A 258 -1.24 17.71 6.41
N THR A 259 -0.72 16.55 6.79
CA THR A 259 -1.24 15.25 6.33
C THR A 259 -2.63 14.96 6.88
N ALA A 260 -2.96 15.42 8.10
CA ALA A 260 -4.32 15.35 8.63
C ALA A 260 -5.31 16.19 7.81
N VAL A 261 -4.91 17.41 7.42
CA VAL A 261 -5.72 18.28 6.54
C VAL A 261 -5.92 17.63 5.17
N PHE A 262 -4.86 17.07 4.56
CA PHE A 262 -4.97 16.39 3.28
C PHE A 262 -5.86 15.13 3.36
N THR A 263 -5.74 14.34 4.42
CA THR A 263 -6.64 13.21 4.68
C THR A 263 -8.09 13.69 4.77
N LEU A 264 -8.37 14.77 5.50
CA LEU A 264 -9.72 15.33 5.61
C LEU A 264 -10.26 15.77 4.25
N LEU A 265 -9.45 16.50 3.47
CA LEU A 265 -9.82 16.94 2.12
C LEU A 265 -10.16 15.75 1.20
N TRP A 266 -9.34 14.70 1.22
CA TRP A 266 -9.61 13.48 0.46
C TRP A 266 -10.86 12.76 0.94
N THR A 267 -11.09 12.65 2.25
CA THR A 267 -12.30 12.03 2.79
C THR A 267 -13.55 12.79 2.36
N ILE A 268 -13.54 14.12 2.42
CA ILE A 268 -14.65 14.96 1.93
C ILE A 268 -14.86 14.74 0.44
N HIS A 269 -13.79 14.77 -0.36
CA HIS A 269 -13.88 14.59 -1.81
C HIS A 269 -14.41 13.20 -2.20
N ILE A 270 -13.97 12.12 -1.54
CA ILE A 270 -14.47 10.77 -1.81
C ILE A 270 -15.95 10.63 -1.42
N VAL A 271 -16.35 11.15 -0.26
CA VAL A 271 -17.74 11.02 0.21
C VAL A 271 -18.71 11.87 -0.63
N PHE A 272 -18.39 13.14 -0.87
CA PHE A 272 -19.31 14.07 -1.54
C PHE A 272 -19.11 14.20 -3.04
N GLY A 273 -17.91 13.89 -3.53
CA GLY A 273 -17.57 13.97 -4.96
C GLY A 273 -17.76 12.65 -5.71
N ILE A 274 -17.70 11.50 -5.02
CA ILE A 274 -17.81 10.18 -5.66
C ILE A 274 -19.00 9.38 -5.12
N LEU A 275 -19.18 9.27 -3.80
CA LEU A 275 -20.18 8.37 -3.22
C LEU A 275 -21.61 8.92 -3.29
N ILE A 276 -21.79 10.23 -3.06
CA ILE A 276 -23.10 10.88 -3.06
C ILE A 276 -23.30 11.60 -4.40
N THR A 277 -23.99 10.93 -5.32
CA THR A 277 -24.45 11.51 -6.59
C THR A 277 -25.95 11.76 -6.55
N ILE A 278 -26.38 13.00 -6.78
CA ILE A 278 -27.80 13.34 -6.94
C ILE A 278 -28.02 13.64 -8.42
N ASN A 279 -28.91 12.90 -9.09
CA ASN A 279 -29.21 13.06 -10.52
C ASN A 279 -27.98 12.94 -11.44
N GLY A 280 -27.02 12.08 -11.08
CA GLY A 280 -25.79 11.88 -11.87
C GLY A 280 -24.75 12.99 -11.74
N VAL A 281 -25.00 14.02 -10.92
CA VAL A 281 -24.05 15.10 -10.64
C VAL A 281 -23.49 14.92 -9.22
N PRO A 282 -22.17 15.05 -9.01
CA PRO A 282 -21.59 14.99 -7.67
C PRO A 282 -22.06 16.18 -6.82
N LEU A 283 -22.39 15.93 -5.55
CA LEU A 283 -22.94 16.96 -4.67
C LEU A 283 -21.95 18.12 -4.42
N LEU A 284 -20.65 17.79 -4.30
CA LEU A 284 -19.61 18.78 -4.03
C LEU A 284 -18.29 18.39 -4.73
N GLY A 285 -18.03 19.00 -5.89
CA GLY A 285 -16.75 18.88 -6.60
C GLY A 285 -15.64 19.80 -6.07
N PHE A 286 -15.66 20.17 -4.78
CA PHE A 286 -14.84 21.27 -4.23
C PHE A 286 -13.36 21.22 -4.61
N LEU A 287 -12.73 20.05 -4.53
CA LEU A 287 -11.30 19.91 -4.84
C LEU A 287 -11.01 20.14 -6.34
N ASN A 288 -11.89 19.66 -7.22
CA ASN A 288 -11.75 19.85 -8.67
C ASN A 288 -11.96 21.32 -9.02
N VAL A 289 -13.03 21.93 -8.50
CA VAL A 289 -13.31 23.37 -8.69
C VAL A 289 -12.17 24.23 -8.14
N LEU A 290 -11.56 23.86 -7.00
CA LEU A 290 -10.39 24.56 -6.46
C LEU A 290 -9.18 24.48 -7.40
N LEU A 291 -8.89 23.29 -7.93
CA LEU A 291 -7.76 23.09 -8.84
C LEU A 291 -7.98 23.81 -10.18
N GLU A 292 -9.19 23.72 -10.74
CA GLU A 292 -9.60 24.44 -11.94
C GLU A 292 -9.52 25.97 -11.73
N ALA A 293 -9.99 26.48 -10.59
CA ALA A 293 -9.89 27.91 -10.29
C ALA A 293 -8.43 28.40 -10.17
N ILE A 294 -7.52 27.57 -9.63
CA ILE A 294 -6.09 27.89 -9.60
C ILE A 294 -5.50 27.88 -11.02
N GLU A 295 -5.93 26.95 -11.86
CA GLU A 295 -5.52 26.88 -13.25
C GLU A 295 -5.97 28.12 -14.05
N ASP A 296 -7.24 28.52 -13.89
CA ASP A 296 -7.84 29.69 -14.53
C ASP A 296 -7.21 31.01 -14.09
N SER A 297 -6.66 31.07 -12.87
CA SER A 297 -5.94 32.23 -12.35
C SER A 297 -4.60 32.52 -13.07
N GLY A 298 -4.18 31.65 -14.00
CA GLY A 298 -2.95 31.77 -14.77
C GLY A 298 -1.73 31.12 -14.11
N VAL A 299 -1.86 30.58 -12.88
CA VAL A 299 -0.77 29.90 -12.16
C VAL A 299 -0.84 28.38 -12.36
N GLN A 300 -0.82 27.98 -13.62
CA GLN A 300 -1.05 26.59 -14.04
C GLN A 300 -0.07 25.56 -13.45
N VAL A 301 1.16 25.99 -13.14
CA VAL A 301 2.18 25.16 -12.48
C VAL A 301 1.83 24.90 -11.01
N MET A 302 1.19 25.86 -10.34
CA MET A 302 0.78 25.68 -8.95
C MET A 302 -0.34 24.64 -8.87
N ALA A 303 -1.29 24.66 -9.80
CA ALA A 303 -2.36 23.65 -9.88
C ALA A 303 -1.78 22.23 -10.01
N THR A 304 -0.81 22.01 -10.92
CA THR A 304 -0.18 20.69 -11.09
C THR A 304 0.68 20.29 -9.90
N LEU A 305 1.36 21.22 -9.23
CA LEU A 305 2.12 20.95 -8.00
C LEU A 305 1.22 20.57 -6.83
N VAL A 306 0.10 21.26 -6.64
CA VAL A 306 -0.89 20.92 -5.60
C VAL A 306 -1.51 19.56 -5.89
N PHE A 307 -1.87 19.28 -7.15
CA PHE A 307 -2.34 17.97 -7.57
C PHE A 307 -1.30 16.88 -7.31
N ALA A 308 -0.02 17.13 -7.63
CA ALA A 308 1.07 16.20 -7.33
C ALA A 308 1.20 15.95 -5.82
N ALA A 309 1.15 16.99 -4.98
CA ALA A 309 1.23 16.87 -3.53
C ALA A 309 0.10 15.99 -2.96
N LEU A 310 -1.12 16.16 -3.47
CA LEU A 310 -2.28 15.34 -3.07
C LEU A 310 -2.12 13.87 -3.47
N ASN A 311 -1.55 13.58 -4.64
CA ASN A 311 -1.23 12.22 -5.09
C ASN A 311 -0.11 11.58 -4.27
N PHE A 312 0.95 12.34 -3.95
CA PHE A 312 2.02 11.87 -3.07
C PHE A 312 1.53 11.57 -1.66
N HIS A 313 0.56 12.34 -1.15
CA HIS A 313 -0.12 12.04 0.11
C HIS A 313 -0.84 10.69 0.07
N LEU A 314 -1.62 10.43 -0.99
CA LEU A 314 -2.28 9.12 -1.16
C LEU A 314 -1.27 7.97 -1.21
N LEU A 315 -0.16 8.15 -1.95
CA LEU A 315 0.92 7.15 -1.99
C LEU A 315 1.50 6.92 -0.60
N ALA A 316 1.80 7.99 0.15
CA ALA A 316 2.34 7.88 1.50
C ALA A 316 1.37 7.14 2.43
N CYS A 317 0.07 7.41 2.32
CA CYS A 317 -0.98 6.67 3.04
C CYS A 317 -0.95 5.18 2.70
N VAL A 318 -0.97 4.82 1.41
CA VAL A 318 -0.95 3.40 0.99
C VAL A 318 0.31 2.69 1.48
N VAL A 319 1.48 3.30 1.33
CA VAL A 319 2.76 2.74 1.81
C VAL A 319 2.71 2.52 3.33
N LYS A 320 2.22 3.52 4.08
CA LYS A 320 2.08 3.41 5.54
C LYS A 320 1.08 2.33 5.95
N GLY A 321 -0.03 2.20 5.22
CA GLY A 321 -1.02 1.15 5.37
C GLY A 321 -0.44 -0.24 5.10
N CYS A 322 0.35 -0.39 4.04
CA CYS A 322 1.07 -1.63 3.73
C CYS A 322 1.99 -2.04 4.89
N PHE A 323 2.75 -1.11 5.48
CA PHE A 323 3.58 -1.43 6.63
C PHE A 323 2.77 -1.79 7.88
N LYS A 324 1.73 -1.04 8.26
CA LYS A 324 0.96 -1.34 9.48
C LYS A 324 0.09 -2.60 9.36
N PHE A 325 -0.64 -2.72 8.26
CA PHE A 325 -1.60 -3.79 8.05
C PHE A 325 -0.96 -5.03 7.43
N GLY A 326 -0.03 -4.85 6.48
CA GLY A 326 0.66 -5.96 5.82
C GLY A 326 1.45 -6.84 6.79
N MET A 327 2.03 -6.24 7.84
CA MET A 327 2.70 -7.01 8.91
C MET A 327 1.72 -7.83 9.80
N ARG A 328 0.41 -7.56 9.76
CA ARG A 328 -0.60 -8.21 10.61
C ARG A 328 -1.53 -9.18 9.87
N VAL A 329 -1.79 -8.97 8.57
CA VAL A 329 -2.89 -9.66 7.86
C VAL A 329 -2.46 -10.78 6.91
N PHE A 330 -1.20 -10.87 6.52
CA PHE A 330 -0.72 -12.10 5.90
C PHE A 330 -0.60 -13.20 6.97
N CYS A 331 -1.76 -13.74 7.40
CA CYS A 331 -1.96 -14.82 8.37
C CYS A 331 -1.17 -16.12 8.08
N LEU A 332 -0.49 -16.20 6.94
CA LEU A 332 0.36 -17.32 6.56
C LEU A 332 1.81 -17.13 7.01
N PHE A 333 2.28 -15.89 7.24
CA PHE A 333 3.67 -15.59 7.54
C PHE A 333 3.77 -14.48 8.60
N PRO A 334 4.15 -14.79 9.85
CA PRO A 334 4.36 -13.78 10.88
C PRO A 334 5.63 -12.98 10.54
N ILE A 335 5.45 -11.86 9.85
CA ILE A 335 6.55 -10.94 9.52
C ILE A 335 6.96 -10.20 10.81
N HIS A 336 8.25 -10.21 11.13
CA HIS A 336 8.79 -9.47 12.26
C HIS A 336 8.60 -7.96 12.04
N PRO A 337 8.21 -7.16 13.05
CA PRO A 337 8.12 -5.72 12.89
C PRO A 337 9.46 -5.14 12.43
N MET A 338 9.43 -4.36 11.34
CA MET A 338 10.61 -3.73 10.75
C MET A 338 11.23 -2.68 11.67
N ARG A 339 12.53 -2.79 11.94
CA ARG A 339 13.36 -1.74 12.55
C ARG A 339 14.40 -1.25 11.56
N VAL A 340 14.58 0.06 11.50
CA VAL A 340 15.62 0.68 10.66
C VAL A 340 16.98 0.37 11.27
N GLY A 341 17.79 -0.44 10.60
CA GLY A 341 19.17 -0.77 10.99
C GLY A 341 19.35 -2.09 11.76
N ASP A 342 18.29 -2.63 12.37
CA ASP A 342 18.39 -3.82 13.26
C ASP A 342 17.70 -5.07 12.70
N THR A 343 16.92 -4.96 11.63
CA THR A 343 16.26 -6.12 10.99
C THR A 343 17.08 -6.58 9.79
N PRO A 344 17.85 -7.69 9.88
CA PRO A 344 18.52 -8.23 8.70
C PRO A 344 17.47 -8.70 7.68
N LEU A 345 17.79 -8.60 6.39
CA LEU A 345 16.86 -8.96 5.31
C LEU A 345 16.34 -10.40 5.43
N ASN A 346 17.13 -11.30 6.03
CA ASN A 346 16.75 -12.69 6.25
C ASN A 346 15.64 -12.87 7.30
N SER A 347 15.36 -11.86 8.13
CA SER A 347 14.22 -11.87 9.07
C SER A 347 12.88 -11.52 8.41
N PHE A 348 12.86 -11.14 7.12
CA PHE A 348 11.64 -10.93 6.35
C PHE A 348 10.96 -12.21 5.90
N LEU A 349 11.71 -13.31 5.83
CA LEU A 349 11.20 -14.59 5.37
C LEU A 349 10.71 -15.44 6.55
N PRO A 350 9.67 -16.25 6.34
CA PRO A 350 9.20 -17.17 7.35
C PRO A 350 10.28 -18.21 7.66
N SER A 351 10.73 -18.24 8.91
CA SER A 351 11.49 -19.36 9.48
C SER A 351 10.62 -20.56 9.75
#